data_AF-A0A4R2ISG3-F1
#
_entry.id   AF-A0A4R2ISG3-F1
#
_cell.length_a   1.000
_cell.length_b   1.000
_cell.length_c   1.000
_cell.angle_alpha   90.00
_cell.angle_beta   90.00
_cell.angle_gamma   90.00
#
_symmetry.space_group_name_H-M   'P 1'
#
loop_
_entity.id
_entity.type
_entity.pdbx_description
1 polymer ?
#
loop_
_entity_poly.entity_id
_entity_poly.type
_entity_poly.pdbx_seq_one_letter_code
_entity_poly.pdbx_strand_id
1 'polypeptide(L)' 'MGDRPFVWVDDEVCRDDQAYFGDHQLVYRVDAGTGLTAADFAAVREWAAGKSFADKAFRPHP' A
#
# COMPACT_ATOMS: atom_id res chain seq x y z
N MET A 1 11.89 5.32 10.94
CA MET A 1 10.53 5.14 10.39
C MET A 1 10.03 6.53 10.03
N GLY A 2 9.75 6.79 8.76
CA GLY A 2 9.29 8.10 8.30
C GLY A 2 7.76 8.17 8.28
N ASP A 3 7.23 9.38 8.23
CA ASP A 3 5.82 9.74 8.04
C ASP A 3 5.33 9.55 6.59
N ARG A 4 6.18 8.97 5.73
CA ARG A 4 5.87 8.77 4.32
C ARG A 4 4.76 7.74 4.16
N PRO A 5 3.68 8.09 3.44
CA PRO A 5 2.66 7.12 3.06
C PRO A 5 3.24 5.94 2.29
N PHE A 6 2.81 4.72 2.64
CA PHE A 6 3.06 3.52 1.85
C PHE A 6 1.91 2.51 1.97
N VAL A 7 1.89 1.57 1.03
CA VAL A 7 0.97 0.43 1.01
C VAL A 7 1.78 -0.86 1.12
N TRP A 8 1.37 -1.77 2.01
CA TRP A 8 1.82 -3.14 2.06
C TRP A 8 0.73 -4.03 1.45
N VAL A 9 1.08 -4.74 0.35
CA VAL A 9 0.20 -5.68 -0.34
C VAL A 9 0.80 -7.07 -0.22
N ASP A 10 0.09 -7.99 0.42
CA ASP A 10 0.61 -9.33 0.73
C ASP A 10 -0.56 -10.28 1.08
N ASP A 11 -0.49 -11.56 0.70
CA ASP A 11 -1.58 -12.52 0.91
C ASP A 11 -1.63 -13.09 2.33
N GLU A 12 -0.54 -12.96 3.10
CA GLU A 12 -0.42 -13.44 4.48
C GLU A 12 -0.90 -12.41 5.52
N VAL A 13 -1.17 -11.17 5.09
CA VAL A 13 -1.70 -10.09 5.96
C VAL A 13 -2.87 -10.59 6.79
N CYS A 14 -2.80 -10.34 8.10
CA CYS A 14 -3.83 -10.67 9.06
C CYS A 14 -4.39 -9.41 9.76
N ARG A 15 -5.39 -9.62 10.63
CA ARG A 15 -6.05 -8.52 11.35
C ARG A 15 -5.10 -7.81 12.32
N ASP A 16 -4.13 -8.52 12.87
CA ASP A 16 -3.17 -7.94 13.81
C ASP A 16 -2.21 -6.98 13.10
N ASP A 17 -1.82 -7.28 11.86
CA ASP A 17 -1.04 -6.36 11.02
C ASP A 17 -1.82 -5.07 10.74
N GLN A 18 -3.09 -5.20 10.37
CA GLN A 18 -3.97 -4.05 10.13
C GLN A 18 -4.13 -3.18 11.39
N ALA A 19 -4.27 -3.81 12.56
CA ALA A 19 -4.39 -3.11 13.83
C ALA A 19 -3.09 -2.40 14.25
N TYR A 20 -1.93 -2.97 13.94
CA TYR A 20 -0.63 -2.39 14.28
C TYR A 20 -0.34 -1.10 13.52
N PHE A 21 -0.68 -1.03 12.23
CA PHE A 21 -0.36 0.11 11.38
C PHE A 21 -1.42 1.23 11.36
N GLY A 22 -2.69 0.90 11.66
CA GLY A 22 -3.79 1.86 11.69
C GLY A 22 -4.00 2.61 10.37
N ASP A 23 -4.62 3.78 10.40
CA ASP A 23 -5.01 4.53 9.18
C ASP A 23 -3.83 5.21 8.45
N HIS A 24 -2.64 5.23 9.07
CA HIS A 24 -1.48 5.91 8.50
C HIS A 24 -0.93 5.19 7.26
N GLN A 25 -1.13 3.87 7.17
CA GLN A 25 -0.62 3.01 6.11
C GLN A 25 -1.71 2.03 5.69
N LEU A 26 -1.78 1.68 4.41
CA LEU A 26 -2.69 0.64 3.95
C LEU A 26 -1.99 -0.71 4.05
N VAL A 27 -2.59 -1.63 4.80
CA VAL A 27 -2.19 -3.04 4.86
C VAL A 27 -3.28 -3.87 4.19
N TYR A 28 -3.03 -4.28 2.96
CA TYR A 28 -4.03 -4.81 2.06
C TYR A 28 -3.76 -6.28 1.73
N ARG A 29 -4.68 -7.15 2.14
CA ARG A 29 -4.62 -8.58 1.87
C ARG A 29 -5.08 -8.88 0.45
N VAL A 30 -4.33 -9.72 -0.26
CA VAL A 30 -4.69 -10.22 -1.61
C VAL A 30 -4.83 -11.74 -1.64
N ASP A 31 -5.43 -12.27 -2.71
CA ASP A 31 -5.39 -13.69 -3.03
C ASP A 31 -4.25 -13.95 -4.02
N ALA A 32 -3.22 -14.69 -3.59
CA ALA A 32 -2.08 -15.03 -4.44
C ALA A 32 -2.45 -15.89 -5.66
N GLY A 33 -3.55 -16.66 -5.60
CA GLY A 33 -3.98 -17.56 -6.66
C GLY A 33 -4.54 -16.84 -7.89
N THR A 34 -5.00 -15.60 -7.73
CA THR A 34 -5.55 -14.78 -8.82
C THR A 34 -4.59 -13.68 -9.30
N GLY A 35 -3.50 -13.45 -8.57
CA GLY A 35 -2.65 -12.28 -8.76
C GLY A 35 -3.38 -10.98 -8.43
N LEU A 36 -2.71 -9.84 -8.69
CA LEU A 36 -3.30 -8.52 -8.47
C LEU A 36 -4.36 -8.21 -9.52
N THR A 37 -5.57 -7.97 -9.05
CA THR A 37 -6.74 -7.68 -9.86
C THR A 37 -6.96 -6.18 -10.03
N ALA A 38 -7.85 -5.83 -10.95
CA ALA A 38 -8.29 -4.44 -11.12
C ALA A 38 -8.90 -3.85 -9.83
N ALA A 39 -9.55 -4.68 -9.00
CA ALA A 39 -10.11 -4.27 -7.72
C ALA A 39 -9.02 -3.91 -6.72
N ASP A 40 -7.94 -4.70 -6.66
CA ASP A 40 -6.81 -4.45 -5.77
C ASP A 40 -6.14 -3.11 -6.11
N PHE A 41 -5.92 -2.87 -7.41
CA PHE A 41 -5.39 -1.57 -7.85
C PHE A 41 -6.37 -0.42 -7.60
N ALA A 42 -7.69 -0.65 -7.62
CA ALA A 42 -8.68 0.38 -7.29
C ALA A 42 -8.62 0.75 -5.80
N ALA A 43 -8.55 -0.23 -4.90
CA ALA A 43 -8.41 -0.01 -3.46
C ALA A 43 -7.13 0.78 -3.13
N VAL A 44 -6.00 0.41 -3.76
CA VAL A 44 -4.73 1.13 -3.59
C VAL A 44 -4.83 2.59 -4.05
N ARG A 45 -5.48 2.83 -5.21
CA ARG A 45 -5.68 4.20 -5.73
C ARG A 45 -6.58 5.04 -4.83
N GLU A 46 -7.68 4.46 -4.36
CA GLU A 46 -8.62 5.13 -3.47
C GLU A 46 -7.93 5.53 -2.17
N TRP A 47 -7.17 4.62 -1.56
CA TRP A 47 -6.41 4.95 -0.36
C TRP A 47 -5.33 5.99 -0.63
N ALA A 48 -4.64 5.94 -1.77
CA ALA A 48 -3.59 6.89 -2.12
C ALA A 48 -4.14 8.30 -2.44
N ALA A 49 -5.43 8.43 -2.73
CA ALA A 49 -6.04 9.71 -3.05
C ALA A 49 -5.84 10.71 -1.89
N GLY A 50 -5.35 11.91 -2.22
CA GLY A 50 -5.08 12.97 -1.26
C GLY A 50 -3.79 12.82 -0.44
N LYS A 51 -2.99 11.77 -0.66
CA LYS A 51 -1.68 11.59 -0.01
C LYS A 51 -0.56 12.15 -0.89
N SER A 52 0.40 12.86 -0.30
CA SER A 52 1.57 13.38 -1.01
C SER A 52 2.66 12.32 -1.13
N PHE A 53 3.16 12.13 -2.35
CA PHE A 53 4.32 11.29 -2.66
C PHE A 53 5.46 12.10 -3.30
N ALA A 54 5.33 13.43 -3.32
CA ALA A 54 6.16 14.35 -4.11
C ALA A 54 7.65 14.36 -3.72
N ASP A 55 7.99 13.94 -2.49
CA ASP A 55 9.39 13.84 -2.03
C ASP A 55 10.17 12.66 -2.65
N LYS A 56 9.54 11.91 -3.56
CA LYS A 56 10.18 10.83 -4.32
C LYS A 56 10.59 11.28 -5.72
N ALA A 57 11.66 12.07 -5.81
CA ALA A 57 12.42 12.10 -7.05
C ALA A 57 13.01 10.70 -7.28
N PHE A 58 12.45 9.92 -8.21
CA PHE A 58 13.13 8.73 -8.74
C PHE A 58 14.44 9.23 -9.34
N ARG A 59 15.56 8.97 -8.67
CA ARG A 59 16.86 9.22 -9.27
C ARG A 59 17.03 8.19 -10.39
N PRO A 60 17.09 8.58 -11.67
CA PRO A 60 17.41 7.61 -12.71
C PRO A 60 18.80 7.03 -12.41
N HIS A 61 18.92 5.71 -12.47
CA HIS A 61 20.22 5.05 -12.46
C HIS A 61 20.92 5.34 -13.80
N PRO A 62 22.23 5.68 -13.80
CA PRO A 62 22.99 5.92 -15.03
C PRO A 62 23.18 4.63 -15.85
#